data_AF-A0A7V9P0Z0-F1
#
_entry.id   AF-A0A7V9P0Z0-F1
#
_cell.length_a   1.000
_cell.length_b   1.000
_cell.length_c   1.000
_cell.angle_alpha   90.00
_cell.angle_beta   90.00
_cell.angle_gamma   90.00
#
_symmetry.space_group_name_H-M   'P 1'
#
loop_
_entity.id
_entity.type
_entity.pdbx_description
1 polymer ?
#
loop_
_entity_poly.entity_id
_entity_poly.type
_entity_poly.pdbx_seq_one_letter_code
_entity_poly.pdbx_strand_id
1 'polypeptide(L)'
;MTIEDLQTICKKLKGVTEDIKWDDHLCFNVGEKMFLVTSPDTIPHSATFKVKDEDFDEYCSKKGFKPAPYLAKHKWVYLDDIKRLSKKQWENAIKTSYELIGSKLPVKLKKEFGLK
;
A
#
# COMPACT_ATOMS: atom_id res chain seq x y z
N MET A 1 14.71 5.60 1.35
CA MET A 1 13.76 4.54 0.95
C MET A 1 13.94 4.22 -0.50
N THR A 2 13.82 2.94 -0.86
CA THR A 2 13.84 2.41 -2.23
C THR A 2 12.68 1.44 -2.41
N ILE A 3 12.31 1.13 -3.65
CA ILE A 3 11.26 0.15 -3.96
C ILE A 3 11.58 -1.23 -3.37
N GLU A 4 12.86 -1.62 -3.37
CA GLU A 4 13.34 -2.88 -2.79
C GLU A 4 13.08 -2.99 -1.28
N ASP A 5 13.14 -1.88 -0.54
CA ASP A 5 12.80 -1.88 0.89
C ASP A 5 11.29 -2.10 1.09
N LEU A 6 10.45 -1.48 0.24
CA LEU A 6 9.00 -1.73 0.24
C LEU A 6 8.69 -3.19 -0.11
N GLN A 7 9.35 -3.75 -1.13
CA GLN A 7 9.27 -5.17 -1.48
C GLN A 7 9.66 -6.05 -0.29
N THR A 8 10.74 -5.72 0.41
CA THR A 8 11.21 -6.47 1.59
C THR A 8 10.19 -6.43 2.72
N ILE A 9 9.55 -5.28 2.96
CA ILE A 9 8.48 -5.15 3.95
C ILE A 9 7.27 -6.01 3.55
N CYS A 10 6.85 -5.92 2.30
CA CYS A 10 5.73 -6.70 1.75
C CYS A 10 5.98 -8.21 1.83
N LYS A 11 7.20 -8.67 1.53
CA LYS A 11 7.60 -10.09 1.56
C LYS A 11 7.59 -10.71 2.97
N LYS A 12 7.62 -9.90 4.02
CA LYS A 12 7.47 -10.39 5.41
C LYS A 12 6.03 -10.75 5.77
N LEU A 13 5.05 -10.28 4.99
CA LEU A 13 3.64 -10.53 5.21
C LEU A 13 3.20 -11.81 4.48
N LYS A 14 2.24 -12.54 5.03
CA LYS A 14 1.76 -13.81 4.48
C LYS A 14 0.76 -13.58 3.33
N GLY A 15 0.82 -14.43 2.30
CA GLY A 15 -0.14 -14.35 1.19
C GLY A 15 -0.01 -13.10 0.33
N VAL A 16 1.16 -12.44 0.37
CA VAL A 16 1.46 -11.31 -0.51
C VAL A 16 1.97 -11.81 -1.86
N THR A 17 1.41 -11.26 -2.92
CA THR A 17 1.88 -11.45 -4.29
C THR A 17 2.23 -10.11 -4.91
N GLU A 18 3.22 -10.10 -5.81
CA GLU A 18 3.62 -8.94 -6.60
C GLU A 18 3.16 -9.11 -8.05
N ASP A 19 2.60 -8.06 -8.64
CA ASP A 19 2.00 -8.05 -9.97
C ASP A 19 2.29 -6.70 -10.64
N ILE A 20 2.64 -6.70 -11.92
CA ILE A 20 2.86 -5.45 -12.66
C ILE A 20 1.55 -5.10 -13.39
N LYS A 21 0.99 -3.93 -13.07
CA LYS A 21 -0.24 -3.40 -13.67
C LYS A 21 0.03 -2.05 -14.33
N TRP A 22 -0.86 -1.64 -15.24
CA TRP A 22 -0.78 -0.33 -15.92
C TRP A 22 0.62 -0.06 -16.50
N ASP A 23 1.04 -1.00 -17.34
CA ASP A 23 2.33 -1.13 -18.01
C ASP A 23 3.52 -1.34 -17.05
N ASP A 24 3.76 -0.44 -16.10
CA ASP A 24 4.98 -0.42 -15.28
C ASP A 24 4.74 -0.15 -13.78
N HIS A 25 3.50 -0.28 -13.29
CA HIS A 25 3.20 -0.09 -11.87
C HIS A 25 3.31 -1.41 -11.09
N LEU A 26 4.28 -1.48 -10.19
CA LEU A 26 4.46 -2.62 -9.29
C LEU A 26 3.40 -2.59 -8.19
N CYS A 27 2.43 -3.50 -8.30
CA CYS A 27 1.32 -3.67 -7.37
C CYS A 27 1.56 -4.88 -6.45
N PHE A 28 1.29 -4.70 -5.16
CA PHE A 28 1.30 -5.76 -4.17
C PHE A 28 -0.13 -6.09 -3.76
N ASN A 29 -0.45 -7.37 -3.81
CA ASN A 29 -1.76 -7.91 -3.55
C ASN A 29 -1.73 -8.88 -2.37
N VAL A 30 -2.83 -8.97 -1.64
CA VAL A 30 -3.09 -10.00 -0.63
C VAL A 30 -4.38 -10.72 -1.02
N GLY A 31 -4.31 -12.03 -1.26
CA GLY A 31 -5.47 -12.81 -1.71
C GLY A 31 -6.19 -12.18 -2.91
N GLU A 32 -5.43 -11.87 -3.97
CA GLU A 32 -5.93 -11.25 -5.22
C GLU A 32 -6.41 -9.78 -5.10
N LYS A 33 -6.28 -9.14 -3.92
CA LYS A 33 -6.63 -7.72 -3.72
C LYS A 33 -5.41 -6.85 -3.50
N MET A 34 -5.26 -5.80 -4.30
CA MET A 34 -4.18 -4.81 -4.14
C MET A 34 -4.28 -4.03 -2.82
N PHE A 35 -3.14 -3.86 -2.16
CA PHE A 35 -2.99 -3.05 -0.94
C PHE A 35 -1.87 -2.01 -1.03
N LEU A 36 -0.90 -2.18 -1.92
CA LEU A 36 0.16 -1.21 -2.18
C LEU A 36 0.43 -1.18 -3.69
N VAL A 37 0.59 0.01 -4.25
CA VAL A 37 1.00 0.21 -5.63
C VAL A 37 2.20 1.13 -5.60
N THR A 38 3.22 0.84 -6.39
CA THR A 38 4.43 1.65 -6.50
C THR A 38 4.75 1.89 -7.96
N SER A 39 5.32 3.05 -8.28
CA SER A 39 5.73 3.40 -9.64
C SER A 39 7.26 3.46 -9.68
N PRO A 40 7.94 2.33 -9.98
CA PRO A 40 9.41 2.28 -10.06
C PRO A 40 9.95 3.17 -11.20
N ASP A 41 9.21 3.32 -12.30
CA ASP A 41 9.61 4.11 -13.46
C ASP A 41 9.52 5.64 -13.22
N THR A 42 8.72 6.08 -12.25
CA THR A 42 8.61 7.51 -11.92
C THR A 42 9.73 7.97 -11.00
N ILE A 43 10.31 9.14 -11.27
CA ILE A 43 11.30 9.81 -10.42
C ILE A 43 10.77 11.21 -10.03
N PRO A 44 10.53 11.49 -8.74
CA PRO A 44 10.70 10.62 -7.59
C PRO A 44 9.74 9.41 -7.59
N HIS A 45 10.17 8.30 -6.99
CA HIS A 45 9.36 7.09 -6.89
C HIS A 45 8.11 7.39 -6.06
N SER A 46 6.95 7.08 -6.64
CA SER A 46 5.67 7.31 -6.00
C SER A 46 5.04 6.01 -5.53
N ALA A 47 4.14 6.12 -4.57
CA ALA A 47 3.45 4.97 -4.01
C ALA A 47 2.03 5.32 -3.56
N THR A 48 1.13 4.37 -3.75
CA THR A 48 -0.29 4.49 -3.44
C THR A 48 -0.71 3.36 -2.53
N PHE A 49 -1.29 3.67 -1.38
CA PHE A 49 -1.71 2.68 -0.40
C PHE A 49 -2.99 3.10 0.30
N LYS A 50 -3.68 2.12 0.89
CA LYS A 50 -4.90 2.35 1.65
C LYS A 50 -4.56 2.75 3.08
N VAL A 51 -5.25 3.77 3.58
CA VAL A 51 -5.18 4.21 4.97
C VAL A 51 -6.52 3.99 5.66
N LYS A 52 -6.55 4.12 6.99
CA LYS A 52 -7.81 4.13 7.73
C LYS A 52 -8.62 5.37 7.36
N ASP A 53 -9.92 5.29 7.56
CA ASP A 53 -10.82 6.41 7.25
C ASP A 53 -10.49 7.64 8.08
N GLU A 54 -10.17 7.44 9.36
CA GLU A 54 -9.78 8.49 10.32
C GLU A 54 -8.45 9.17 9.95
N ASP A 55 -7.49 8.43 9.41
CA ASP A 55 -6.17 8.97 9.06
C ASP A 55 -6.16 9.66 7.68
N PHE A 56 -7.15 9.40 6.83
CA PHE A 56 -7.16 9.83 5.43
C PHE A 56 -6.99 11.35 5.26
N ASP A 57 -7.71 12.13 6.06
CA ASP A 57 -7.66 13.59 6.02
C ASP A 57 -6.30 14.13 6.52
N GLU A 58 -5.75 13.50 7.57
CA GLU A 58 -4.41 13.83 8.08
C GLU A 58 -3.33 13.55 7.03
N TYR A 59 -3.40 12.38 6.38
CA TYR A 59 -2.49 12.07 5.28
C TYR A 59 -2.65 13.07 4.14
N CYS A 60 -3.87 13.37 3.68
CA CYS A 60 -4.11 14.32 2.59
C CYS A 60 -3.60 15.74 2.91
N SER A 61 -3.57 16.12 4.19
CA SER A 61 -3.03 17.40 4.65
C SER A 61 -1.51 17.43 4.73
N LYS A 62 -0.83 16.27 4.74
CA LYS A 62 0.64 16.19 4.75
C LYS A 62 1.24 16.54 3.40
N LYS A 63 2.39 17.22 3.42
CA LYS A 63 3.12 17.60 2.21
C LYS A 63 3.55 16.37 1.40
N GLY A 64 3.14 16.31 0.14
CA GLY A 64 3.45 15.23 -0.80
C GLY A 64 2.40 14.13 -0.89
N PHE A 65 1.44 14.13 0.02
CA PHE A 65 0.30 13.25 -0.06
C PHE A 65 -0.82 13.91 -0.83
N LYS A 66 -1.51 13.11 -1.63
CA LYS A 66 -2.68 13.49 -2.41
C LYS A 66 -3.72 12.38 -2.35
N PRO A 67 -5.00 12.68 -2.53
CA PRO A 67 -6.01 11.64 -2.69
C PRO A 67 -5.69 10.86 -3.97
N ALA A 68 -5.62 9.52 -3.89
CA ALA A 68 -5.30 8.71 -5.05
C ALA A 68 -6.35 8.88 -6.15
N PRO A 69 -5.97 9.15 -7.41
CA PRO A 69 -6.93 9.33 -8.49
C PRO A 69 -7.80 8.08 -8.62
N TYR A 70 -9.12 8.28 -8.70
CA TYR A 70 -10.16 7.22 -8.75
C TYR A 70 -10.31 6.35 -7.50
N LEU A 71 -9.25 6.17 -6.69
CA LEU A 71 -9.25 5.31 -5.49
C LEU A 71 -9.50 6.08 -4.19
N ALA A 72 -9.50 7.42 -4.21
CA ALA A 72 -9.75 8.27 -3.05
C ALA A 72 -11.08 7.95 -2.33
N LYS A 73 -12.12 7.56 -3.08
CA LYS A 73 -13.41 7.12 -2.50
C LYS A 73 -13.27 5.93 -1.55
N HIS A 74 -12.22 5.13 -1.74
CA HIS A 74 -11.90 3.98 -0.88
C HIS A 74 -10.78 4.31 0.12
N LYS A 75 -10.48 5.59 0.38
CA LYS A 75 -9.47 6.04 1.34
C LYS A 75 -8.06 5.59 0.98
N TRP A 76 -7.72 5.74 -0.30
CA TRP A 76 -6.37 5.53 -0.81
C TRP A 76 -5.67 6.86 -0.97
N VAL A 77 -4.43 6.92 -0.51
CA VAL A 77 -3.55 8.08 -0.61
C VAL A 77 -2.42 7.78 -1.57
N TYR A 78 -2.10 8.76 -2.40
CA TYR A 78 -0.95 8.80 -3.28
C TYR A 78 0.15 9.61 -2.60
N LEU A 79 1.36 9.08 -2.59
CA LEU A 79 2.56 9.74 -2.12
C LEU A 79 3.48 9.98 -3.32
N ASP A 80 3.83 11.25 -3.58
CA ASP A 80 4.71 11.62 -4.70
C ASP A 80 6.13 11.08 -4.55
N ASP A 81 6.62 10.97 -3.31
CA ASP A 81 7.99 10.54 -3.04
C ASP A 81 8.03 9.61 -1.81
N ILE A 82 8.40 8.34 -2.04
CA ILE A 82 8.53 7.33 -0.99
C ILE A 82 9.59 7.67 0.07
N LYS A 83 10.53 8.58 -0.21
CA LYS A 83 11.54 9.05 0.74
C LYS A 83 10.98 10.02 1.78
N ARG A 84 9.75 10.53 1.60
CA ARG A 84 9.07 11.36 2.61
C ARG A 84 8.71 10.57 3.86
N LEU A 85 8.55 9.25 3.73
CA LEU A 85 8.31 8.35 4.85
C LEU A 85 9.59 7.58 5.20
N SER A 86 9.87 7.48 6.49
CA SER A 86 10.91 6.59 7.00
C SER A 86 10.47 5.13 6.89
N LYS A 87 11.43 4.20 6.93
CA LYS A 87 11.17 2.75 6.91
C LYS A 87 10.09 2.31 7.89
N LYS A 88 10.17 2.75 9.16
CA LYS A 88 9.19 2.44 10.20
C LYS A 88 7.78 2.95 9.87
N GLN A 89 7.68 4.11 9.22
CA GLN A 89 6.39 4.66 8.78
C GLN A 89 5.82 3.84 7.64
N TRP A 90 6.66 3.42 6.69
CA TRP A 90 6.27 2.50 5.63
C TRP A 90 5.83 1.15 6.15
N GLU A 91 6.56 0.55 7.09
CA GLU A 91 6.19 -0.70 7.75
C GLU A 91 4.79 -0.59 8.37
N ASN A 92 4.51 0.49 9.08
CA ASN A 92 3.19 0.72 9.68
C ASN A 92 2.09 0.95 8.62
N ALA A 93 2.37 1.77 7.60
CA ALA A 93 1.42 2.11 6.54
C ALA A 93 1.05 0.88 5.70
N ILE A 94 2.06 0.11 5.27
CA ILE A 94 1.89 -1.13 4.50
C ILE A 94 1.12 -2.15 5.32
N LYS A 95 1.52 -2.36 6.58
CA LYS A 95 0.83 -3.31 7.46
C LYS A 95 -0.63 -2.92 7.66
N THR A 96 -0.90 -1.63 7.90
CA THR A 96 -2.28 -1.13 8.05
C THR A 96 -3.08 -1.36 6.77
N SER A 97 -2.52 -1.03 5.60
CA SER A 97 -3.17 -1.26 4.31
C SER A 97 -3.47 -2.75 4.08
N TYR A 98 -2.48 -3.62 4.36
CA TYR A 98 -2.58 -5.07 4.27
C TYR A 98 -3.69 -5.61 5.19
N GLU A 99 -3.76 -5.16 6.43
CA GLU A 99 -4.82 -5.55 7.37
C GLU A 99 -6.20 -5.07 6.87
N LEU A 100 -6.31 -3.82 6.40
CA LEU A 100 -7.58 -3.28 5.89
C LEU A 100 -8.12 -4.01 4.65
N ILE A 101 -7.23 -4.38 3.72
CA ILE A 101 -7.60 -5.16 2.53
C ILE A 101 -7.85 -6.63 2.91
N GLY A 102 -7.00 -7.18 3.77
CA GLY A 102 -7.10 -8.52 4.31
C GLY A 102 -8.41 -8.77 5.05
N SER A 103 -8.89 -7.79 5.82
CA SER A 103 -10.20 -7.87 6.49
C SER A 103 -11.39 -7.91 5.52
N LYS A 104 -11.19 -7.63 4.23
CA LYS A 104 -12.21 -7.79 3.16
C LYS A 104 -12.08 -9.12 2.39
N LEU A 105 -11.16 -10.00 2.78
CA LEU A 105 -11.01 -11.32 2.15
C LEU A 105 -11.99 -12.34 2.73
N PRO A 106 -12.29 -13.44 2.00
CA PRO A 106 -13.04 -14.57 2.53
C PRO A 106 -12.41 -15.14 3.80
N VAL A 107 -13.23 -15.66 4.71
CA VAL A 107 -12.80 -16.23 6.01
C VAL A 107 -11.72 -17.30 5.84
N LYS A 108 -11.76 -18.08 4.75
CA LYS A 108 -10.74 -19.09 4.40
C LYS A 108 -9.36 -18.46 4.24
N LEU A 109 -9.23 -17.45 3.38
CA LEU A 109 -7.98 -16.73 3.12
C LEU A 109 -7.51 -15.95 4.36
N LYS A 110 -8.43 -15.35 5.12
CA LYS A 110 -8.06 -14.69 6.37
C LYS A 110 -7.37 -15.64 7.35
N LYS A 111 -7.94 -16.83 7.55
CA LYS A 111 -7.35 -17.86 8.43
C LYS A 111 -5.99 -18.33 7.92
N GLU A 112 -5.85 -18.54 6.61
CA GLU A 112 -4.60 -18.97 5.97
C GLU A 112 -3.48 -17.94 6.16
N PHE A 113 -3.80 -16.66 6.00
CA PHE A 113 -2.82 -15.57 6.11
C PHE A 113 -2.65 -15.04 7.55
N GLY A 114 -3.42 -15.53 8.53
CA GLY A 114 -3.36 -15.07 9.92
C GLY A 114 -3.95 -13.68 10.13
N LEU A 115 -4.87 -13.26 9.27
CA LEU A 115 -5.60 -12.00 9.33
C LEU A 115 -6.83 -12.13 10.24
N LYS A 116 -7.11 -11.09 11.04
CA LYS A 116 -8.30 -11.02 11.91
C LYS A 116 -9.54 -10.52 11.16
#